data_AF-K9SI51-F1
#
_entry.id   AF-K9SI51-F1
#
_cell.length_a   1.000
_cell.length_b   1.000
_cell.length_c   1.000
_cell.angle_alpha   90.00
_cell.angle_beta   90.00
_cell.angle_gamma   90.00
#
_symmetry.space_group_name_H-M   'P 1'
#
loop_
_entity.id
_entity.type
_entity.pdbx_description
1 polymer ?
#
loop_
_entity_poly.entity_id
_entity_poly.type
_entity_poly.pdbx_seq_one_letter_code
_entity_poly.pdbx_strand_id
1 'polypeptide(L)'
;MAETYYELTTEELIRSCHELTGAEQGVYFYLQASSIEELTLKSISEDLNFHKSTVSRAIKQLRNKGWLNVSVVRAGTLRIDPYPENKN
;
A
#
# COMPACT_ATOMS: atom_id res chain seq x y z
N MET A 1 20.08 -12.17 1.11
CA MET A 1 19.33 -11.11 0.38
C MET A 1 19.15 -9.99 1.36
N ALA A 2 19.57 -8.76 1.05
CA ALA A 2 19.40 -7.64 1.96
C ALA A 2 17.92 -7.27 2.01
N GLU A 3 17.28 -7.45 3.16
CA GLU A 3 15.92 -6.97 3.40
C GLU A 3 15.96 -5.45 3.37
N THR A 4 15.41 -4.86 2.31
CA THR A 4 15.30 -3.41 2.17
C THR A 4 13.99 -3.01 2.83
N TYR A 5 14.08 -2.39 4.01
CA TYR A 5 12.94 -1.89 4.75
C TYR A 5 12.60 -0.48 4.26
N TYR A 6 11.32 -0.21 4.00
CA TYR A 6 10.86 1.16 3.73
C TYR A 6 10.75 1.94 5.04
N GLU A 7 11.63 2.92 5.23
CA GLU A 7 11.54 3.85 6.37
C GLU A 7 10.59 5.00 6.03
N LEU A 8 9.43 5.04 6.70
CA LEU A 8 8.53 6.18 6.61
C LEU A 8 9.16 7.40 7.29
N THR A 9 9.14 8.54 6.61
CA THR A 9 9.49 9.81 7.24
C THR A 9 8.44 10.23 8.27
N THR A 10 8.86 11.01 9.28
CA THR A 10 7.94 11.60 10.25
C THR A 10 6.82 12.40 9.58
N GLU A 11 7.13 13.09 8.49
CA GLU A 11 6.14 13.85 7.72
C GLU A 11 5.11 12.95 7.03
N GLU A 12 5.54 11.84 6.41
CA GLU A 12 4.61 10.86 5.83
C GLU A 12 3.72 10.22 6.90
N LEU A 13 4.28 9.91 8.07
CA LEU A 13 3.49 9.38 9.19
C LEU A 13 2.42 10.37 9.63
N ILE A 14 2.79 11.63 9.86
CA ILE A 14 1.84 12.69 10.26
C ILE A 14 0.77 12.88 9.17
N ARG A 15 1.19 12.98 7.91
CA ARG A 15 0.25 13.13 6.78
C ARG A 15 -0.71 11.94 6.70
N SER A 16 -0.24 10.72 6.96
CA SER A 16 -1.06 9.52 6.94
C SER A 16 -2.11 9.53 8.05
N CYS A 17 -1.79 10.08 9.22
CA CYS A 17 -2.71 10.24 10.34
C CYS A 17 -3.86 11.22 10.04
N HIS A 18 -3.61 12.22 9.19
CA HIS A 18 -4.62 13.20 8.82
C HIS A 18 -5.46 12.80 7.61
N GLU A 19 -4.87 12.09 6.66
CA GLU A 19 -5.49 11.86 5.35
C GLU A 19 -6.08 10.46 5.16
N LEU A 20 -5.63 9.47 5.93
CA LEU A 20 -5.99 8.07 5.73
C LEU A 20 -6.88 7.52 6.85
N THR A 21 -7.82 6.66 6.47
CA THR A 21 -8.58 5.85 7.44
C THR A 21 -7.74 4.69 7.97
N GLY A 22 -8.13 4.08 9.09
CA GLY A 22 -7.37 2.94 9.66
C GLY A 22 -7.17 1.77 8.68
N ALA A 23 -8.15 1.49 7.83
CA ALA A 23 -8.02 0.45 6.79
C ALA A 23 -7.05 0.89 5.67
N GLU A 24 -7.07 2.15 5.28
CA GLU A 24 -6.15 2.72 4.29
C GLU A 24 -4.72 2.74 4.82
N GLN A 25 -4.50 3.14 6.08
CA GLN A 25 -3.20 3.09 6.73
C GLN A 25 -2.65 1.67 6.82
N GLY A 26 -3.46 0.73 7.31
CA GLY A 26 -3.04 -0.67 7.43
C GLY A 26 -2.62 -1.27 6.09
N VAL A 27 -3.40 -1.01 5.04
CA VAL A 27 -3.06 -1.44 3.67
C VAL A 27 -1.81 -0.73 3.16
N TYR A 28 -1.69 0.59 3.34
CA TYR A 28 -0.52 1.33 2.88
C TYR A 28 0.77 0.83 3.54
N PHE A 29 0.80 0.70 4.87
CA PHE A 29 1.99 0.24 5.58
C PHE A 29 2.34 -1.22 5.28
N TYR A 30 1.35 -2.09 5.11
CA TYR A 30 1.59 -3.46 4.66
C TYR A 30 2.28 -3.49 3.29
N LEU A 31 1.79 -2.69 2.34
CA LEU A 31 2.37 -2.63 1.01
C LEU A 31 3.80 -2.08 1.04
N GLN A 32 4.08 -1.05 1.86
CA GLN A 32 5.44 -0.49 2.01
C GLN A 32 6.41 -1.47 2.70
N ALA A 33 5.92 -2.26 3.65
CA ALA A 33 6.73 -3.26 4.34
C ALA A 33 6.94 -4.54 3.52
N SER A 34 6.13 -4.77 2.48
CA SER A 34 6.23 -5.97 1.67
C SER A 34 7.39 -5.87 0.68
N SER A 35 8.35 -6.79 0.79
CA SER A 35 9.39 -7.00 -0.23
C SER A 35 8.90 -7.73 -1.48
N ILE A 36 7.59 -8.00 -1.56
CA ILE A 36 6.97 -8.80 -2.62
C ILE A 36 6.47 -7.86 -3.73
N GLU A 37 7.03 -7.99 -4.93
CA GLU A 37 6.62 -7.19 -6.09
C GLU A 37 5.16 -7.41 -6.48
N GLU A 38 4.64 -8.63 -6.34
CA GLU A 38 3.26 -9.00 -6.68
C GLU A 38 2.47 -9.53 -5.50
N LEU A 39 1.40 -8.83 -5.13
CA LEU A 39 0.51 -9.19 -4.03
C LEU A 39 -0.90 -9.44 -4.53
N THR A 40 -1.60 -10.36 -3.87
CA THR A 40 -3.01 -10.61 -4.17
C THR A 40 -3.91 -9.93 -3.14
N LEU A 41 -5.11 -9.51 -3.56
CA LEU A 41 -6.12 -9.01 -2.62
C LEU A 41 -6.48 -10.06 -1.56
N LYS A 42 -6.31 -11.36 -1.88
CA LYS A 42 -6.51 -12.45 -0.93
C LYS A 42 -5.44 -12.46 0.15
N SER A 43 -4.16 -12.43 -0.21
CA SER A 43 -3.06 -12.46 0.76
C SER A 43 -3.11 -11.24 1.68
N ILE A 44 -3.32 -10.04 1.11
CA ILE A 44 -3.44 -8.80 1.92
C ILE A 44 -4.64 -8.89 2.88
N SER A 45 -5.75 -9.45 2.42
CA SER A 45 -6.98 -9.63 3.22
C SER A 45 -6.77 -10.59 4.38
N GLU A 46 -6.05 -11.70 4.16
CA GLU A 46 -5.73 -12.70 5.17
C GLU A 46 -4.74 -12.14 6.20
N ASP A 47 -3.68 -11.47 5.75
CA ASP A 47 -2.63 -10.95 6.64
C ASP A 47 -3.13 -9.78 7.50
N LEU A 48 -3.96 -8.90 6.95
CA LEU A 48 -4.51 -7.75 7.67
C LEU A 48 -5.83 -8.05 8.40
N ASN A 49 -6.36 -9.27 8.26
CA ASN A 49 -7.68 -9.66 8.75
C ASN A 49 -8.79 -8.67 8.31
N PHE A 50 -8.71 -8.20 7.06
CA PHE A 50 -9.69 -7.32 6.45
C PHE A 50 -10.52 -8.08 5.42
N HIS A 51 -11.78 -7.71 5.22
CA HIS A 51 -12.55 -8.25 4.12
C HIS A 51 -11.95 -7.79 2.76
N LYS A 52 -11.94 -8.66 1.74
CA LYS A 52 -11.38 -8.34 0.42
C LYS A 52 -11.93 -7.06 -0.20
N SER A 53 -13.22 -6.76 0.01
CA SER A 53 -13.83 -5.51 -0.48
C SER A 53 -13.31 -4.28 0.25
N THR A 54 -12.94 -4.39 1.53
CA THR A 54 -12.28 -3.32 2.30
C THR A 54 -10.90 -3.05 1.74
N VAL A 55 -10.10 -4.10 1.50
CA VAL A 55 -8.76 -3.98 0.89
C VAL A 55 -8.84 -3.33 -0.48
N SER A 56 -9.73 -3.83 -1.35
CA SER A 56 -9.95 -3.27 -2.69
C SER A 56 -10.34 -1.79 -2.65
N ARG A 57 -11.24 -1.41 -1.73
CA ARG A 57 -11.64 -0.02 -1.54
C ARG A 57 -10.48 0.84 -1.03
N ALA A 58 -9.72 0.36 -0.05
CA ALA A 58 -8.57 1.07 0.51
C ALA A 58 -7.52 1.36 -0.57
N ILE A 59 -7.15 0.36 -1.38
CA ILE A 59 -6.20 0.54 -2.49
C ILE A 59 -6.71 1.59 -3.48
N LYS A 60 -8.00 1.54 -3.85
CA LYS A 60 -8.60 2.54 -4.73
C LYS A 60 -8.49 3.95 -4.16
N GLN A 61 -8.76 4.12 -2.86
CA GLN A 61 -8.68 5.42 -2.22
C GLN A 61 -7.25 5.93 -2.08
N LEU A 62 -6.30 5.06 -1.70
CA LEU A 62 -4.89 5.39 -1.64
C LEU A 62 -4.35 5.86 -2.99
N ARG A 63 -4.74 5.19 -4.08
CA ARG A 63 -4.41 5.63 -5.45
C ARG A 63 -5.04 6.99 -5.77
N ASN A 64 -6.32 7.18 -5.46
CA ASN A 64 -7.00 8.45 -5.71
C ASN A 64 -6.40 9.62 -4.92
N LYS A 65 -5.89 9.36 -3.71
CA LYS A 65 -5.23 10.34 -2.85
C LYS A 65 -3.74 10.53 -3.16
N GLY A 66 -3.18 9.79 -4.13
CA GLY A 66 -1.77 9.91 -4.51
C GLY A 66 -0.77 9.23 -3.56
N TRP A 67 -1.25 8.36 -2.66
CA TRP A 67 -0.43 7.61 -1.71
C TRP A 67 0.18 6.34 -2.30
N LEU A 68 -0.41 5.79 -3.36
CA LEU A 68 0.06 4.56 -3.98
C LEU A 68 0.12 4.68 -5.50
N ASN A 69 1.24 4.23 -6.04
CA ASN A 69 1.37 3.89 -7.46
C ASN A 69 1.34 2.36 -7.59
N VAL A 70 0.19 1.82 -7.97
CA VAL A 70 -0.01 0.38 -8.12
C VAL A 70 -0.63 0.08 -9.48
N SER A 71 -0.11 -0.97 -10.12
CA SER A 71 -0.62 -1.50 -11.37
C SER A 71 -1.39 -2.79 -11.12
N VAL A 72 -2.55 -2.94 -11.75
CA VAL A 72 -3.29 -4.21 -11.74
C VAL A 72 -2.72 -5.10 -12.83
N VAL A 73 -2.01 -6.16 -12.45
CA VAL A 73 -1.40 -7.11 -13.41
C VAL A 73 -2.46 -8.07 -13.97
N ARG A 74 -3.35 -8.55 -13.10
CA ARG A 74 -4.49 -9.42 -13.41
C ARG A 74 -5.56 -9.29 -12.33
N ALA A 75 -6.73 -9.86 -12.56
CA ALA A 75 -7.86 -9.77 -11.62
C ALA A 75 -7.43 -10.17 -10.18
N GLY A 76 -7.39 -9.19 -9.28
CA GLY A 76 -7.05 -9.39 -7.88
C GLY A 76 -5.55 -9.52 -7.57
N THR A 77 -4.65 -9.31 -8.54
CA THR A 77 -3.20 -9.23 -8.34
C THR A 77 -2.70 -7.82 -8.65
N LEU A 78 -1.92 -7.29 -7.74
CA LEU A 78 -1.37 -5.95 -7.74
C LEU A 78 0.14 -6.04 -7.84
N ARG A 79 0.73 -5.15 -8.64
CA ARG A 79 2.15 -4.86 -8.59
C ARG A 79 2.35 -3.48 -8.01
N ILE A 80 3.21 -3.38 -7.01
CA ILE A 80 3.63 -2.09 -6.46
C ILE A 80 4.71 -1.56 -7.41
N ASP A 81 4.42 -0.45 -8.09
CA ASP A 81 5.45 0.20 -8.88
C ASP A 81 6.24 1.11 -7.93
N PRO A 82 7.58 1.15 -8.05
CA PRO A 82 8.38 2.05 -7.23
C PRO A 82 7.84 3.48 -7.39
N TYR A 83 7.65 4.16 -6.25
CA TYR A 83 7.25 5.56 -6.26
C TYR A 83 8.24 6.31 -7.15
N PRO A 84 7.80 7.16 -8.09
CA PRO A 84 8.75 7.98 -8.82
C PRO A 84 9.52 8.76 -7.77
N GLU A 85 10.82 8.50 -7.65
CA GLU A 85 11.70 9.21 -6.74
C GLU A 85 11.33 10.69 -6.84
N ASN A 86 10.91 11.29 -5.73
CA ASN A 86 10.63 12.71 -5.70
C ASN A 86 11.88 13.39 -6.24
N LYS A 87 11.79 13.88 -7.49
CA LYS A 87 12.76 14.79 -8.06
C LYS A 87 12.62 16.07 -7.24
N ASN A 88 13.36 16.14 -6.13
CA ASN A 88 13.82 17.42 -5.61
C ASN A 88 14.82 18.00 -6.59
#